data_AF-A0A3M1J4K9-F1
#
_entry.id   AF-A0A3M1J4K9-F1
#
_cell.length_a   1.000
_cell.length_b   1.000
_cell.length_c   1.000
_cell.angle_alpha   90.00
_cell.angle_beta   90.00
_cell.angle_gamma   90.00
#
_symmetry.space_group_name_H-M   'P 1'
#
loop_
_entity.id
_entity.type
_entity.pdbx_description
1 polymer ?
#
loop_
_entity_poly.entity_id
_entity_poly.type
_entity_poly.pdbx_seq_one_letter_code
_entity_poly.pdbx_strand_id
1 'polypeptide(L)' 'MNLRISRKPGQPERGLLSFGEQRLACALGRSGIRALKREGDGATPAGCWLLRRVLYRPDRVARPRTRLPVGAITPAMG' A
#
# COMPACT_ATOMS: atom_id res chain seq x y z
N MET A 1 11.95 -1.62 9.74
CA MET A 1 10.65 -0.91 9.65
C MET A 1 9.58 -1.97 9.45
N ASN A 2 8.81 -2.27 10.49
CA ASN A 2 7.80 -3.34 10.43
C ASN A 2 6.43 -2.73 10.16
N LEU A 3 6.02 -2.74 8.88
CA LEU A 3 4.69 -2.35 8.43
C LEU A 3 3.89 -3.63 8.19
N ARG A 4 2.76 -3.78 8.88
CA ARG A 4 1.88 -4.95 8.77
C ARG A 4 0.50 -4.51 8.33
N ILE A 5 -0.11 -5.28 7.43
CA ILE A 5 -1.49 -5.09 7.02
C ILE A 5 -2.27 -6.34 7.44
N SER A 6 -3.41 -6.14 8.10
CA SER A 6 -4.36 -7.21 8.43
C SER A 6 -5.76 -6.87 7.92
N ARG A 7 -6.56 -7.90 7.68
CA ARG A 7 -7.97 -7.77 7.27
C ARG A 7 -8.85 -7.52 8.49
N LYS A 8 -9.84 -6.64 8.38
CA LYS A 8 -10.87 -6.49 9.41
C LYS A 8 -11.83 -7.69 9.35
N PRO A 9 -12.20 -8.31 10.49
CA PRO A 9 -13.17 -9.41 10.49
C PRO A 9 -14.50 -9.02 9.83
N GLY A 10 -15.03 -9.91 8.98
CA GLY A 10 -16.29 -9.72 8.28
C GLY A 10 -16.31 -8.67 7.15
N GLN A 11 -15.20 -7.95 6.90
CA GLN A 11 -15.13 -6.89 5.89
C GLN A 11 -13.88 -7.11 5.01
N PRO A 12 -13.97 -7.93 3.94
CA PRO A 12 -12.79 -8.39 3.21
C PRO A 12 -11.98 -7.28 2.53
N GLU A 13 -12.63 -6.20 2.14
CA GLU A 13 -12.08 -5.02 1.49
C GLU A 13 -11.57 -3.95 2.47
N ARG A 14 -11.74 -4.15 3.78
CA ARG A 14 -11.23 -3.24 4.81
C ARG A 14 -10.10 -3.87 5.61
N GLY A 15 -9.04 -3.10 5.81
CA GLY A 15 -7.87 -3.52 6.56
C GLY A 15 -7.43 -2.53 7.62
N LEU A 16 -6.46 -2.98 8.41
CA LEU A 16 -5.73 -2.18 9.36
C LEU A 16 -4.24 -2.23 9.02
N LEU A 17 -3.65 -1.07 8.75
CA LEU A 17 -2.22 -0.89 8.63
C LEU A 17 -1.66 -0.58 10.02
N SER A 18 -0.68 -1.35 10.45
CA SER A 18 0.05 -1.16 11.69
C SER A 18 1.51 -0.83 11.42
N PHE A 19 2.00 0.27 11.98
CA PHE A 19 3.40 0.68 11.90
C PHE A 19 3.83 1.34 13.22
N GLY A 20 4.68 0.64 13.98
CA GLY A 20 4.94 1.03 15.36
C GLY A 20 3.65 1.04 16.18
N GLU A 21 3.38 2.15 16.86
CA GLU A 21 2.14 2.38 17.62
C GLU A 21 0.98 2.88 16.75
N GLN A 22 1.27 3.30 15.52
CA GLN A 22 0.25 3.84 14.62
C GLN A 22 -0.59 2.71 14.02
N ARG A 23 -1.90 2.89 14.07
CA ARG A 23 -2.89 2.02 13.46
C ARG A 23 -3.82 2.87 12.59
N LEU A 24 -3.83 2.59 11.29
CA LEU A 24 -4.58 3.37 10.32
C LEU A 24 -5.53 2.44 9.56
N ALA A 25 -6.77 2.89 9.36
CA ALA A 25 -7.68 2.21 8.46
C ALA A 25 -7.11 2.23 7.04
N CYS A 26 -7.19 1.12 6.33
CA CYS A 26 -6.75 1.03 4.94
C CYS A 26 -7.73 0.23 4.10
N ALA A 27 -7.71 0.46 2.79
CA ALA A 27 -8.44 -0.34 1.83
C ALA A 27 -7.64 -1.60 1.47
N LEU A 28 -8.36 -2.69 1.23
CA LEU A 28 -7.87 -3.90 0.60
C LEU A 28 -8.60 -4.07 -0.73
N GLY A 29 -8.08 -4.92 -1.60
CA GLY A 29 -8.77 -5.28 -2.84
C GLY A 29 -10.17 -5.84 -2.56
N ARG A 30 -11.12 -5.60 -3.47
CA ARG A 30 -12.52 -6.07 -3.37
C ARG A 30 -12.65 -7.57 -3.09
N SER A 31 -11.68 -8.36 -3.52
CA SER A 31 -11.63 -9.81 -3.33
C SER A 31 -10.84 -10.24 -2.09
N GLY A 32 -10.49 -9.29 -1.22
CA GLY A 32 -9.71 -9.48 0.00
C GLY A 32 -8.23 -9.81 -0.24
N ILE A 33 -7.60 -10.43 0.74
CA ILE A 33 -6.19 -10.84 0.68
C ILE A 33 -6.10 -12.27 0.10
N ARG A 34 -5.25 -12.48 -0.91
CA ARG A 34 -5.04 -13.80 -1.55
C ARG A 34 -3.56 -14.08 -1.79
N ALA A 35 -3.12 -15.31 -1.54
CA ALA A 35 -1.76 -15.75 -1.89
C ALA A 35 -1.56 -15.84 -3.40
N LEU A 36 -2.55 -16.39 -4.13
CA LEU A 36 -2.52 -16.54 -5.58
C LEU A 36 -3.28 -15.41 -6.26
N LYS A 37 -2.70 -14.20 -6.21
CA LYS A 37 -3.21 -13.00 -6.90
C LYS A 37 -2.99 -13.13 -8.41
N ARG A 38 -4.00 -12.77 -9.22
CA ARG A 38 -3.92 -12.67 -10.68
C ARG A 38 -4.38 -11.30 -11.16
N GLU A 39 -3.88 -10.83 -12.30
CA GLU A 39 -4.36 -9.57 -12.88
C GLU A 39 -5.90 -9.57 -13.05
N GLY A 40 -6.54 -8.45 -12.76
CA GLY A 40 -8.00 -8.29 -12.85
C GLY A 40 -8.85 -8.88 -11.71
N ASP A 41 -8.30 -9.76 -10.86
CA ASP A 41 -9.10 -10.44 -9.80
C ASP A 41 -9.51 -9.53 -8.62
N GLY A 42 -8.94 -8.32 -8.53
CA GLY A 42 -9.21 -7.36 -7.47
C GLY A 42 -8.76 -7.77 -6.05
N ALA A 43 -7.80 -8.68 -5.88
CA ALA A 43 -7.27 -9.06 -4.56
C ALA A 43 -6.04 -8.23 -4.13
N THR A 44 -5.75 -8.18 -2.83
CA THR A 44 -4.45 -7.75 -2.29
C THR A 44 -3.55 -8.98 -2.16
N PRO A 45 -2.32 -9.00 -2.70
CA PRO A 45 -1.45 -10.15 -2.60
C PRO A 45 -0.96 -10.37 -1.17
N ALA A 46 -1.12 -11.59 -0.65
CA ALA A 46 -0.56 -11.99 0.63
C ALA A 46 0.96 -12.14 0.52
N GLY A 47 1.70 -11.81 1.58
CA GLY A 47 3.13 -12.03 1.67
C GLY A 47 3.89 -10.90 2.36
N CYS A 48 5.21 -11.06 2.42
CA CYS A 48 6.12 -10.02 2.88
C CYS A 48 6.75 -9.35 1.67
N TRP A 49 6.50 -8.04 1.53
CA TRP A 49 6.94 -7.25 0.38
C TRP A 49 7.86 -6.12 0.82
N LEU A 50 8.86 -5.82 0.02
CA LEU A 50 9.79 -4.72 0.29
C LEU A 50 9.20 -3.39 -0.17
N LEU A 51 9.27 -2.36 0.69
CA LEU A 51 9.02 -0.98 0.30
C LEU A 51 10.23 -0.47 -0.50
N ARG A 52 10.05 -0.25 -1.81
CA ARG A 52 11.17 0.06 -2.73
C ARG A 52 11.45 1.55 -2.88
N ARG A 53 10.42 2.36 -3.10
CA ARG A 53 10.52 3.79 -3.33
C ARG A 53 9.18 4.47 -3.08
N VAL A 54 9.20 5.79 -2.89
CA VAL A 54 8.01 6.63 -2.90
C VAL A 54 7.95 7.38 -4.22
N LEU A 55 6.82 7.26 -4.91
CA LEU A 55 6.48 8.10 -6.05
C LEU A 55 5.42 9.10 -5.59
N TYR A 56 5.66 10.39 -5.81
CA TYR A 56 4.74 11.45 -5.37
C TYR A 56 4.41 12.41 -6.51
N ARG A 57 3.27 13.09 -6.39
CA ARG A 57 2.79 14.11 -7.33
C ARG A 57 3.19 15.50 -6.83
N PRO A 58 4.21 16.15 -7.42
CA PRO A 58 4.69 17.46 -6.95
C PRO A 58 3.66 18.57 -7.12
N ASP A 59 2.72 18.40 -8.06
CA ASP A 59 1.59 19.31 -8.29
C ASP A 59 0.49 19.20 -7.21
N ARG A 60 0.50 18.15 -6.38
CA ARG A 60 -0.51 17.92 -5.33
C ARG A 60 0.03 17.99 -3.92
N VAL A 61 1.27 17.54 -3.70
CA VAL A 61 1.87 17.41 -2.37
C VAL A 61 3.37 17.74 -2.40
N ALA A 62 3.86 18.29 -1.30
CA ALA A 62 5.30 18.50 -1.11
C ALA A 62 6.06 17.17 -1.10
N ARG A 63 7.35 17.21 -1.45
CA ARG A 63 8.24 16.03 -1.44
C ARG A 63 8.25 15.38 -0.05
N PRO A 64 7.85 14.10 0.09
CA PRO A 64 7.83 13.43 1.38
C PRO A 64 9.23 13.31 2.00
N ARG A 65 9.34 13.58 3.30
CA ARG A 65 10.55 13.34 4.10
C ARG A 65 10.57 11.91 4.58
N THR A 66 11.45 11.09 4.02
CA THR A 66 11.56 9.65 4.33
C THR A 66 12.96 9.13 4.02
N ARG A 67 13.29 7.95 4.55
CA ARG A 67 14.53 7.22 4.23
C ARG A 67 14.44 6.40 2.94
N LEU A 68 13.23 6.25 2.37
CA LEU A 68 13.04 5.58 1.10
C LEU A 68 13.50 6.49 -0.06
N PRO A 69 14.03 5.95 -1.16
CA PRO A 69 14.23 6.72 -2.38
C PRO A 69 12.92 7.39 -2.81
N VAL A 70 12.97 8.67 -3.18
CA VAL A 70 11.79 9.46 -3.57
C VAL A 70 11.95 9.98 -4.99
N GLY A 71 10.96 9.71 -5.84
CA GLY A 71 10.88 10.23 -7.21
C GLY A 71 9.56 10.95 -7.47
N ALA A 72 9.60 12.03 -8.26
CA ALA A 72 8.39 12.68 -8.73
C ALA A 72 7.77 11.87 -9.89
N ILE A 73 6.45 11.71 -9.88
CA ILE A 73 5.72 11.16 -11.03
C ILE A 73 5.73 12.22 -12.14
N THR A 74 6.11 11.84 -13.35
CA THR A 74 6.09 12.69 -14.54
C THR A 74 5.17 12.12 -15.61
N PRO A 75 4.68 12.93 -16.57
CA PRO A 75 3.83 12.45 -17.67
C PRO A 75 4.46 11.34 -18.53
N ALA A 76 5.78 11.20 -18.53
CA ALA A 76 6.48 10.17 -19.29
C ALA A 76 6.45 8.77 -18.63
N MET A 77 5.92 8.64 -17.41
CA MET A 77 5.93 7.38 -16.64
C MET A 77 4.68 6.50 -16.83
N GLY A 78 3.76 6.89 -17.72
CA GLY A 78 2.55 6.12 -18.05
C GLY A 78 1.48 6.98 -18.68
#